data_AF-A0A5R8QMD9-F1
#
_entry.id   AF-A0A5R8QMD9-F1
#
_cell.length_a   1.000
_cell.length_b   1.000
_cell.length_c   1.000
_cell.angle_alpha   90.00
_cell.angle_beta   90.00
_cell.angle_gamma   90.00
#
_symmetry.space_group_name_H-M   'P 1'
#
loop_
_entity.id
_entity.type
_entity.pdbx_description
1 polymer ?
#
loop_
_entity_poly.entity_id
_entity_poly.type
_entity_poly.pdbx_seq_one_letter_code
_entity_poly.pdbx_strand_id
1 'polypeptide(L)'
;MRCWLGAAPPRHAAAAPDRTASEIENLSHFLKKQETLQRLAREFGYDASKVTLSPQTRTFDYLGQSFTSEGQSFPDGRIEIYYDPQMTDARLGCCLAHELQHVRYFVVRDAYCAEPTDGPLHRRFAKYAPEALGAQRGVSNYSNEHWDAWKGDAPPKLFSMELEMGKSEPINETIAEVAKALYNWGPDVRINPLWRELHDAINEEYAALRSA
;
A
#
# COMPACT_ATOMS: atom_id res chain seq x y z
N MET A 1 -26.13 -52.31 27.47
CA MET A 1 -24.96 -53.21 27.42
C MET A 1 -23.92 -52.56 26.51
N ARG A 2 -22.66 -52.53 26.95
CA ARG A 2 -21.53 -51.76 26.40
C ARG A 2 -21.11 -52.20 24.98
N CYS A 3 -20.62 -51.26 24.17
CA CYS A 3 -19.20 -51.14 23.76
C CYS A 3 -19.10 -50.34 22.46
N TRP A 4 -18.42 -49.19 22.48
CA TRP A 4 -17.49 -48.80 21.40
C TRP A 4 -16.27 -48.14 22.02
N LEU A 5 -15.12 -48.65 21.59
CA LEU A 5 -13.77 -48.36 22.07
C LEU A 5 -13.38 -46.91 21.77
N GLY A 6 -12.62 -46.33 22.69
CA GLY A 6 -12.06 -44.99 22.56
C GLY A 6 -11.13 -44.86 21.36
N ALA A 7 -11.45 -43.93 20.47
CA ALA A 7 -10.45 -43.28 19.64
C ALA A 7 -9.75 -42.22 20.48
N ALA A 8 -8.44 -42.31 20.61
CA ALA A 8 -7.63 -41.24 21.17
C ALA A 8 -7.86 -39.95 20.34
N PRO A 9 -8.00 -38.78 20.97
CA PRO A 9 -8.03 -37.52 20.24
C PRO A 9 -6.73 -37.36 19.44
N PRO A 10 -6.76 -36.74 18.25
CA PRO A 10 -5.55 -36.48 17.50
C PRO A 10 -4.59 -35.68 18.38
N ARG A 11 -3.35 -36.15 18.49
CA ARG A 11 -2.26 -35.38 19.09
C ARG A 11 -2.23 -34.04 18.36
N HIS A 12 -2.62 -32.96 19.04
CA HIS A 12 -2.29 -31.63 18.59
C HIS A 12 -0.78 -31.64 18.32
N ALA A 13 -0.40 -31.56 17.05
CA ALA A 13 0.97 -31.21 16.70
C ALA A 13 1.24 -29.92 17.45
N ALA A 14 2.22 -29.95 18.36
CA ALA A 14 2.64 -28.76 19.05
C ALA A 14 2.89 -27.69 17.98
N ALA A 15 2.22 -26.53 18.12
CA ALA A 15 2.54 -25.39 17.29
C ALA A 15 4.06 -25.21 17.35
N ALA A 16 4.71 -25.14 16.18
CA ALA A 16 6.13 -24.84 16.14
C ALA A 16 6.34 -23.56 16.97
N PRO A 17 7.39 -23.48 17.82
CA PRO A 17 7.61 -22.29 18.61
C PRO A 17 7.69 -21.08 17.67
N ASP A 18 6.94 -20.03 18.02
CA ASP A 18 7.00 -18.76 17.31
C ASP A 18 8.46 -18.30 17.31
N ARG A 19 9.05 -18.23 16.12
CA ARG A 19 10.42 -17.73 15.96
C ARG A 19 10.44 -16.27 16.41
N THR A 20 11.47 -15.90 17.14
CA THR A 20 11.75 -14.51 17.47
C THR A 20 12.05 -13.70 16.19
N ALA A 21 11.84 -12.39 16.24
CA ALA A 21 12.15 -11.50 15.11
C ALA A 21 13.60 -11.67 14.62
N SER A 22 14.55 -11.79 15.56
CA SER A 22 15.97 -12.01 15.25
C SER A 22 16.22 -13.37 14.58
N GLU A 23 15.50 -14.43 14.97
CA GLU A 23 15.59 -15.73 14.29
C GLU A 23 15.03 -15.68 12.86
N ILE A 24 13.99 -14.87 12.63
CA ILE A 24 13.40 -14.67 11.29
C ILE A 24 14.36 -13.91 10.37
N GLU A 25 14.95 -12.82 10.85
CA GLU A 25 15.89 -11.99 10.09
C GLU A 25 17.12 -12.77 9.60
N ASN A 26 17.54 -13.78 10.36
CA ASN A 26 18.67 -14.64 10.03
C ASN A 26 18.32 -15.82 9.10
N LEU A 27 17.05 -15.99 8.71
CA LEU A 27 16.67 -17.06 7.78
C LEU A 27 17.20 -16.75 6.37
N SER A 28 17.81 -17.74 5.73
CA SER A 28 18.31 -17.59 4.35
C SER A 28 17.22 -17.14 3.36
N HIS A 29 15.97 -17.51 3.60
CA HIS A 29 14.84 -17.07 2.78
C HIS A 29 14.47 -15.60 3.02
N PHE A 30 14.52 -15.14 4.27
CA PHE A 30 14.29 -13.73 4.62
C PHE A 30 15.34 -12.84 3.94
N LEU A 31 16.62 -13.20 4.06
CA LEU A 31 17.73 -12.46 3.43
C LEU A 31 17.59 -12.38 1.91
N LYS A 32 17.23 -13.49 1.25
CA LYS A 32 16.96 -13.50 -0.20
C LYS A 32 15.81 -12.58 -0.60
N LYS A 33 14.75 -12.51 0.22
CA LYS A 33 13.64 -11.56 -0.03
C LYS A 33 14.04 -10.12 0.20
N GLN A 34 14.84 -9.85 1.24
CA GLN A 34 15.39 -8.51 1.46
C GLN A 34 16.24 -8.05 0.26
N GLU A 35 17.12 -8.92 -0.26
CA GLU A 35 17.90 -8.64 -1.47
C GLU A 35 17.01 -8.39 -2.69
N THR A 36 15.96 -9.21 -2.86
CA THR A 36 14.99 -9.06 -3.95
C THR A 36 14.23 -7.74 -3.84
N LEU A 37 13.78 -7.38 -2.63
CA LEU A 37 13.09 -6.13 -2.34
C LEU A 37 13.98 -4.91 -2.66
N GLN A 38 15.26 -4.95 -2.25
CA GLN A 38 16.22 -3.91 -2.57
C GLN A 38 16.51 -3.80 -4.07
N ARG A 39 16.57 -4.92 -4.80
CA ARG A 39 16.70 -4.92 -6.25
C ARG A 39 15.47 -4.28 -6.92
N LEU A 40 14.27 -4.69 -6.52
CA LEU A 40 13.02 -4.13 -7.02
C LEU A 40 12.97 -2.61 -6.75
N ALA A 41 13.36 -2.15 -5.56
CA ALA A 41 13.41 -0.72 -5.25
C ALA A 41 14.27 0.07 -6.25
N ARG A 42 15.41 -0.48 -6.68
CA ARG A 42 16.25 0.14 -7.73
C ARG A 42 15.57 0.13 -9.09
N GLU A 43 14.89 -0.95 -9.45
CA GLU A 43 14.12 -1.05 -10.71
C GLU A 43 12.99 -0.01 -10.76
N PHE A 44 12.38 0.32 -9.62
CA PHE A 44 11.41 1.40 -9.48
C PHE A 44 12.02 2.82 -9.42
N GLY A 45 13.35 2.96 -9.52
CA GLY A 45 14.03 4.25 -9.39
C GLY A 45 14.01 4.83 -7.96
N TYR A 46 13.84 3.97 -6.95
CA TYR A 46 13.77 4.34 -5.55
C TYR A 46 15.06 4.02 -4.79
N ASP A 47 15.29 4.71 -3.67
CA ASP A 47 16.44 4.46 -2.82
C ASP A 47 16.26 3.13 -2.07
N ALA A 48 17.04 2.12 -2.46
CA ALA A 48 16.98 0.79 -1.85
C ALA A 48 17.32 0.79 -0.36
N SER A 49 18.02 1.80 0.17
CA SER A 49 18.31 1.92 1.61
C SER A 49 17.08 2.33 2.43
N LYS A 50 16.04 2.88 1.77
CA LYS A 50 14.78 3.24 2.40
C LYS A 50 13.76 2.10 2.43
N VAL A 51 14.07 0.95 1.84
CA VAL A 51 13.13 -0.18 1.74
C VAL A 51 13.63 -1.36 2.58
N THR A 52 12.81 -1.79 3.53
CA THR A 52 13.14 -2.87 4.46
C THR A 52 12.04 -3.92 4.52
N LEU A 53 12.44 -5.17 4.63
CA LEU A 53 11.59 -6.29 4.99
C LEU A 53 11.56 -6.39 6.51
N SER A 54 10.37 -6.46 7.09
CA SER A 54 10.18 -6.53 8.54
C SER A 54 9.79 -7.93 8.96
N PRO A 55 10.42 -8.52 9.99
CA PRO A 55 9.98 -9.82 10.53
C PRO A 55 8.65 -9.71 11.28
N GLN A 56 8.15 -8.50 11.52
CA GLN A 56 6.90 -8.27 12.25
C GLN A 56 5.70 -8.57 11.35
N THR A 57 4.61 -9.01 11.98
CA THR A 57 3.29 -9.04 11.35
C THR A 57 2.48 -7.90 11.94
N ARG A 58 1.86 -7.10 11.08
CA ARG A 58 0.95 -6.04 11.51
C ARG A 58 -0.47 -6.36 11.12
N THR A 59 -1.35 -6.35 12.10
CA THR A 59 -2.79 -6.43 11.89
C THR A 59 -3.45 -5.10 12.25
N PHE A 60 -4.54 -4.79 11.58
CA PHE A 60 -5.37 -3.65 11.92
C PHE A 60 -6.84 -4.01 11.73
N ASP A 61 -7.70 -3.43 12.56
CA ASP A 61 -9.13 -3.65 12.46
C ASP A 61 -9.77 -2.57 11.59
N TYR A 62 -10.54 -2.99 10.60
CA TYR A 62 -11.22 -2.12 9.66
C TYR A 62 -12.63 -2.66 9.38
N LEU A 63 -13.65 -1.79 9.48
CA LEU A 63 -15.07 -2.18 9.30
C LEU A 63 -15.52 -3.42 10.11
N GLY A 64 -14.94 -3.65 11.29
CA GLY A 64 -15.25 -4.80 12.15
C GLY A 64 -14.61 -6.12 11.71
N GLN A 65 -13.71 -6.09 10.73
CA GLN A 65 -12.86 -7.20 10.30
C GLN A 65 -11.40 -6.89 10.64
N SER A 66 -10.60 -7.93 10.87
CA SER A 66 -9.15 -7.78 11.10
C SER A 66 -8.40 -8.11 9.82
N PHE A 67 -7.54 -7.21 9.39
CA PHE A 67 -6.72 -7.33 8.18
C PHE A 67 -5.25 -7.42 8.54
N THR A 68 -4.49 -8.18 7.77
CA THR A 68 -3.03 -8.19 7.85
C THR A 68 -2.47 -7.22 6.83
N SER A 69 -1.70 -6.23 7.29
CA SER A 69 -1.03 -5.30 6.38
C SER A 69 0.08 -6.01 5.63
N GLU A 70 0.23 -5.69 4.33
CA GLU A 70 1.34 -6.19 3.53
C GLU A 70 2.57 -5.28 3.63
N GLY A 71 2.36 -3.99 3.96
CA GLY A 71 3.43 -3.01 4.14
C GLY A 71 2.97 -1.75 4.87
N GLN A 72 3.87 -0.79 4.95
CA GLN A 72 3.60 0.58 5.35
C GLN A 72 4.65 1.54 4.76
N SER A 73 4.20 2.73 4.41
CA SER A 73 5.04 3.87 4.06
C SER A 73 5.09 4.91 5.19
N PHE A 74 6.27 5.52 5.39
CA PHE A 74 6.53 6.52 6.41
C PHE A 74 6.72 7.92 5.82
N PRO A 75 6.46 9.00 6.59
CA PRO A 75 6.64 10.39 6.12
C PRO A 75 8.06 10.74 5.67
N ASP A 76 9.09 10.07 6.19
CA ASP A 76 10.49 10.25 5.78
C ASP A 76 10.84 9.50 4.46
N GLY A 77 9.84 8.86 3.86
CA GLY A 77 9.94 8.04 2.65
C GLY A 77 10.40 6.61 2.92
N ARG A 78 10.63 6.19 4.16
CA ARG A 78 10.91 4.76 4.39
C ARG A 78 9.68 3.93 4.00
N ILE A 79 9.94 2.73 3.48
CA ILE A 79 8.94 1.72 3.16
C ILE A 79 9.32 0.44 3.89
N GLU A 80 8.36 -0.09 4.63
CA GLU A 80 8.47 -1.38 5.30
C GLU A 80 7.50 -2.36 4.66
N ILE A 81 7.98 -3.52 4.21
CA ILE A 81 7.13 -4.62 3.76
C ILE A 81 7.16 -5.71 4.83
N TYR A 82 6.00 -6.20 5.26
CA TYR A 82 5.92 -7.24 6.28
C TYR A 82 6.24 -8.61 5.68
N TYR A 83 7.14 -9.34 6.33
CA TYR A 83 7.61 -10.63 5.85
C TYR A 83 6.52 -11.69 5.93
N ASP A 84 6.19 -12.25 4.77
CA ASP A 84 5.39 -13.45 4.64
C ASP A 84 6.22 -14.52 3.89
N PRO A 85 6.51 -15.68 4.51
CA PRO A 85 7.23 -16.77 3.85
C PRO A 85 6.56 -17.26 2.55
N GLN A 86 5.26 -17.07 2.38
CA GLN A 86 4.49 -17.47 1.20
C GLN A 86 4.38 -16.36 0.16
N MET A 87 4.84 -15.14 0.44
CA MET A 87 4.80 -14.04 -0.51
C MET A 87 5.72 -14.33 -1.69
N THR A 88 5.17 -14.39 -2.90
CA THR A 88 5.96 -14.54 -4.12
C THR A 88 6.73 -13.25 -4.44
N ASP A 89 7.76 -13.33 -5.27
CA ASP A 89 8.49 -12.12 -5.71
C ASP A 89 7.59 -11.14 -6.48
N ALA A 90 6.62 -11.67 -7.22
CA ALA A 90 5.60 -10.85 -7.89
C ALA A 90 4.71 -10.11 -6.88
N ARG A 91 4.25 -10.79 -5.82
CA ARG A 91 3.48 -10.15 -4.74
C ARG A 91 4.33 -9.14 -3.98
N LEU A 92 5.61 -9.44 -3.73
CA LEU A 92 6.57 -8.51 -3.13
C LEU A 92 6.72 -7.23 -3.95
N GLY A 93 6.84 -7.36 -5.29
CA GLY A 93 6.87 -6.21 -6.20
C GLY A 93 5.55 -5.43 -6.23
N CYS A 94 4.40 -6.12 -6.14
CA CYS A 94 3.09 -5.48 -6.03
C CYS A 94 2.96 -4.64 -4.74
N CYS A 95 3.39 -5.19 -3.59
CA CYS A 95 3.39 -4.46 -2.33
C CYS A 95 4.31 -3.24 -2.39
N LEU A 96 5.51 -3.40 -2.94
CA LEU A 96 6.42 -2.26 -3.09
C LEU A 96 5.86 -1.18 -4.03
N ALA A 97 5.22 -1.56 -5.14
CA ALA A 97 4.58 -0.60 -6.06
C ALA A 97 3.47 0.19 -5.36
N HIS A 98 2.64 -0.48 -4.55
CA HIS A 98 1.58 0.13 -3.75
C HIS A 98 2.14 1.13 -2.74
N GLU A 99 3.08 0.69 -1.90
CA GLU A 99 3.69 1.54 -0.87
C GLU A 99 4.46 2.74 -1.45
N LEU A 100 5.24 2.51 -2.50
CA LEU A 100 5.96 3.58 -3.17
C LEU A 100 5.00 4.66 -3.69
N GLN A 101 3.81 4.26 -4.13
CA GLN A 101 2.83 5.22 -4.60
C GLN A 101 2.28 6.11 -3.48
N HIS A 102 2.11 5.59 -2.26
CA HIS A 102 1.80 6.43 -1.10
C HIS A 102 2.90 7.46 -0.82
N VAL A 103 4.17 7.06 -0.87
CA VAL A 103 5.30 7.98 -0.70
C VAL A 103 5.24 9.11 -1.74
N ARG A 104 5.02 8.76 -3.01
CA ARG A 104 4.91 9.75 -4.10
C ARG A 104 3.74 10.70 -3.88
N TYR A 105 2.58 10.16 -3.49
CA TYR A 105 1.40 10.93 -3.18
C TYR A 105 1.66 11.97 -2.09
N PHE A 106 2.27 11.58 -0.97
CA PHE A 106 2.55 12.49 0.15
C PHE A 106 3.60 13.54 -0.19
N VAL A 107 4.65 13.19 -0.95
CA VAL A 107 5.65 14.19 -1.39
C VAL A 107 5.01 15.25 -2.30
N VAL A 108 4.17 14.82 -3.26
CA VAL A 108 3.46 15.76 -4.14
C VAL A 108 2.44 16.59 -3.37
N ARG A 109 1.73 15.99 -2.40
CA ARG A 109 0.83 16.69 -1.49
C ARG A 109 1.55 17.81 -0.75
N ASP A 110 2.70 17.52 -0.16
CA ASP A 110 3.43 18.50 0.64
C ASP A 110 3.90 19.68 -0.24
N ALA A 111 4.33 19.42 -1.47
CA ALA A 111 4.63 20.46 -2.45
C ALA A 111 3.38 21.27 -2.86
N TYR A 112 2.26 20.59 -3.13
CA TYR A 112 0.98 21.20 -3.47
C TYR A 112 0.51 22.14 -2.34
N CYS A 113 0.58 21.71 -1.08
CA CYS A 113 0.17 22.51 0.07
C CYS A 113 1.10 23.70 0.37
N ALA A 114 2.37 23.62 -0.03
CA ALA A 114 3.34 24.70 0.15
C ALA A 114 3.23 25.81 -0.90
N GLU A 115 2.59 25.54 -2.03
CA GLU A 115 2.44 26.48 -3.14
C GLU A 115 1.27 27.46 -2.91
N PRO A 116 1.33 28.70 -3.44
CA PRO A 116 0.16 29.57 -3.51
C PRO A 116 -1.01 28.93 -4.26
N THR A 117 -2.25 29.23 -3.86
CA THR A 117 -3.47 28.59 -4.38
C THR A 117 -3.72 28.74 -5.89
N ASP A 118 -3.05 29.69 -6.56
CA ASP A 118 -3.11 29.93 -8.00
C ASP A 118 -1.87 29.39 -8.76
N GLY A 119 -1.02 28.65 -8.06
CA GLY A 119 0.21 28.08 -8.60
C GLY A 119 0.01 26.95 -9.62
N PRO A 120 1.08 26.53 -10.32
CA PRO A 120 1.04 25.47 -11.31
C PRO A 120 0.53 24.11 -10.80
N LEU A 121 0.83 23.69 -9.57
CA LEU A 121 0.33 22.42 -9.02
C LEU A 121 -1.18 22.48 -8.82
N HIS A 122 -1.69 23.57 -8.24
CA HIS A 122 -3.13 23.78 -8.09
C HIS A 122 -3.87 23.70 -9.43
N ARG A 123 -3.33 24.34 -10.47
CA ARG A 123 -3.91 24.29 -11.83
C ARG A 123 -3.83 22.89 -12.45
N ARG A 124 -2.71 22.20 -12.28
CA ARG A 124 -2.48 20.85 -12.81
C ARG A 124 -3.47 19.84 -12.23
N PHE A 125 -3.71 19.91 -10.93
CA PHE A 125 -4.56 18.94 -10.23
C PHE A 125 -6.04 19.36 -10.14
N ALA A 126 -6.41 20.56 -10.58
CA ALA A 126 -7.78 21.09 -10.52
C ALA A 126 -8.84 20.19 -11.18
N LYS A 127 -8.48 19.42 -12.22
CA LYS A 127 -9.42 18.53 -12.91
C LYS A 127 -9.79 17.28 -12.11
N TYR A 128 -9.04 16.93 -11.08
CA TYR A 128 -9.26 15.75 -10.24
C TYR A 128 -10.12 16.11 -9.02
N ALA A 129 -11.21 16.83 -9.27
CA ALA A 129 -12.14 17.23 -8.23
C ALA A 129 -12.72 16.00 -7.50
N PRO A 130 -12.97 16.10 -6.18
CA PRO A 130 -13.55 15.03 -5.36
C PRO A 130 -14.76 14.34 -5.97
N GLU A 131 -15.66 15.10 -6.58
CA GLU A 131 -16.89 14.59 -7.20
C GLU A 131 -16.59 13.75 -8.44
N ALA A 132 -15.62 14.17 -9.25
CA ALA A 132 -15.21 13.46 -10.44
C ALA A 132 -14.55 12.12 -10.10
N LEU A 133 -13.68 12.11 -9.07
CA LEU A 133 -13.02 10.91 -8.56
C LEU A 133 -14.01 9.98 -7.84
N GLY A 134 -14.86 10.53 -6.97
CA GLY A 134 -15.85 9.76 -6.20
C GLY A 134 -16.89 9.06 -7.08
N ALA A 135 -17.23 9.65 -8.23
CA ALA A 135 -18.09 8.99 -9.22
C ALA A 135 -17.47 7.71 -9.82
N GLN A 136 -16.14 7.54 -9.77
CA GLN A 136 -15.45 6.37 -10.29
C GLN A 136 -15.26 5.26 -9.24
N ARG A 137 -15.39 5.58 -7.94
CA ARG A 137 -15.08 4.68 -6.81
C ARG A 137 -13.66 4.09 -6.89
N GLY A 138 -13.40 3.00 -6.15
CA GLY A 138 -12.11 2.30 -6.12
C GLY A 138 -11.89 1.39 -7.33
N VAL A 139 -10.63 1.02 -7.58
CA VAL A 139 -10.20 0.16 -8.70
C VAL A 139 -10.03 -1.32 -8.30
N SER A 140 -10.20 -1.63 -7.02
CA SER A 140 -10.13 -2.97 -6.44
C SER A 140 -11.18 -3.14 -5.34
N ASN A 141 -11.41 -4.36 -4.88
CA ASN A 141 -12.30 -4.59 -3.72
C ASN A 141 -11.79 -3.81 -2.49
N TYR A 142 -10.48 -3.88 -2.25
CA TYR A 142 -9.83 -3.19 -1.13
C TYR A 142 -10.06 -1.68 -1.20
N SER A 143 -9.68 -1.01 -2.29
CA SER A 143 -9.92 0.44 -2.43
C SER A 143 -11.42 0.80 -2.37
N ASN A 144 -12.34 -0.06 -2.83
CA ASN A 144 -13.78 0.16 -2.66
C ASN A 144 -14.23 0.10 -1.20
N GLU A 145 -13.63 -0.76 -0.36
CA GLU A 145 -13.90 -0.76 1.08
C GLU A 145 -13.49 0.56 1.72
N HIS A 146 -12.42 1.21 1.23
CA HIS A 146 -12.05 2.56 1.66
C HIS A 146 -13.10 3.61 1.30
N TRP A 147 -13.69 3.51 0.11
CA TRP A 147 -14.81 4.37 -0.29
C TRP A 147 -16.08 4.09 0.53
N ASP A 148 -16.38 2.83 0.87
CA ASP A 148 -17.57 2.47 1.66
C ASP A 148 -17.41 2.85 3.14
N ALA A 149 -16.20 2.76 3.67
CA ALA A 149 -15.86 3.18 5.03
C ALA A 149 -15.78 4.70 5.20
N TRP A 150 -15.76 5.45 4.10
CA TRP A 150 -15.72 6.89 4.12
C TRP A 150 -16.98 7.45 4.81
N LYS A 151 -16.82 7.91 6.06
CA LYS A 151 -17.89 8.55 6.85
C LYS A 151 -17.74 10.08 6.89
N GLY A 152 -17.21 10.69 5.82
CA GLY A 152 -17.11 12.14 5.72
C GLY A 152 -18.46 12.82 5.52
N ASP A 153 -18.67 13.98 6.13
CA ASP A 153 -19.83 14.84 5.85
C ASP A 153 -19.74 15.47 4.44
N ALA A 154 -18.57 15.36 3.79
CA ALA A 154 -18.28 15.82 2.45
C ALA A 154 -17.50 14.74 1.65
N PRO A 155 -17.47 14.83 0.31
CA PRO A 155 -16.65 13.96 -0.53
C PRO A 155 -15.15 14.03 -0.15
N PRO A 156 -14.39 12.93 -0.30
CA PRO A 156 -12.97 12.90 0.05
C PRO A 156 -12.17 13.83 -0.85
N LYS A 157 -11.23 14.58 -0.28
CA LYS A 157 -10.46 15.57 -1.02
C LYS A 157 -9.14 15.00 -1.53
N LEU A 158 -8.77 15.36 -2.77
CA LEU A 158 -7.41 15.14 -3.24
C LEU A 158 -6.45 15.87 -2.31
N PHE A 159 -5.34 15.22 -1.95
CA PHE A 159 -4.28 15.78 -1.11
C PHE A 159 -4.76 16.19 0.29
N SER A 160 -5.57 15.33 0.93
CA SER A 160 -6.09 15.60 2.28
C SER A 160 -5.21 14.96 3.37
N MET A 161 -5.35 15.45 4.62
CA MET A 161 -4.76 14.82 5.81
C MET A 161 -5.80 14.04 6.61
N GLU A 162 -6.66 13.27 5.92
CA GLU A 162 -7.81 12.61 6.54
C GLU A 162 -7.46 11.54 7.58
N LEU A 163 -6.21 11.04 7.55
CA LEU A 163 -5.64 10.19 8.59
C LEU A 163 -5.57 10.88 9.97
N GLU A 164 -5.35 12.20 10.02
CA GLU A 164 -5.39 12.97 11.28
C GLU A 164 -6.81 13.12 11.83
N MET A 165 -7.82 12.96 10.96
CA MET A 165 -9.24 12.95 11.33
C MET A 165 -9.76 11.53 11.62
N GLY A 166 -8.87 10.54 11.70
CA GLY A 166 -9.22 9.14 12.00
C GLY A 166 -9.95 8.42 10.86
N LYS A 167 -9.82 8.90 9.62
CA LYS A 167 -10.43 8.30 8.43
C LYS A 167 -9.34 7.86 7.46
N SER A 168 -9.55 6.77 6.74
CA SER A 168 -8.66 6.41 5.63
C SER A 168 -8.99 7.30 4.43
N GLU A 169 -7.97 7.82 3.75
CA GLU A 169 -8.12 8.66 2.55
C GLU A 169 -8.31 7.75 1.32
N PRO A 170 -9.54 7.58 0.81
CA PRO A 170 -9.82 6.60 -0.24
C PRO A 170 -9.12 6.91 -1.56
N ILE A 171 -8.79 8.19 -1.82
CA ILE A 171 -8.05 8.60 -3.02
C ILE A 171 -6.61 8.08 -2.99
N ASN A 172 -5.92 8.20 -1.86
CA ASN A 172 -4.55 7.73 -1.69
C ASN A 172 -4.45 6.20 -1.85
N GLU A 173 -5.39 5.47 -1.24
CA GLU A 173 -5.47 4.01 -1.38
C GLU A 173 -5.83 3.57 -2.81
N THR A 174 -6.78 4.26 -3.45
CA THR A 174 -7.16 3.94 -4.83
C THR A 174 -5.99 4.13 -5.79
N ILE A 175 -5.21 5.20 -5.63
CA ILE A 175 -4.05 5.44 -6.49
C ILE A 175 -2.92 4.42 -6.22
N ALA A 176 -2.72 3.99 -4.96
CA ALA A 176 -1.78 2.91 -4.65
C ALA A 176 -2.20 1.57 -5.29
N GLU A 177 -3.51 1.27 -5.30
CA GLU A 177 -4.06 0.09 -5.98
C GLU A 177 -3.94 0.17 -7.51
N VAL A 178 -3.98 1.38 -8.09
CA VAL A 178 -3.63 1.60 -9.51
C VAL A 178 -2.18 1.20 -9.77
N ALA A 179 -1.23 1.64 -8.95
CA ALA A 179 0.18 1.29 -9.10
C ALA A 179 0.42 -0.23 -8.98
N LYS A 180 -0.24 -0.87 -8.00
CA LYS A 180 -0.26 -2.33 -7.84
C LYS A 180 -0.76 -3.03 -9.09
N ALA A 181 -1.88 -2.58 -9.65
CA ALA A 181 -2.48 -3.17 -10.83
C ALA A 181 -1.60 -3.03 -12.07
N LEU A 182 -1.03 -1.85 -12.29
CA LEU A 182 -0.12 -1.59 -13.41
C LEU A 182 1.15 -2.44 -13.34
N TYR A 183 1.69 -2.64 -12.14
CA TYR A 183 2.85 -3.52 -11.97
C TYR A 183 2.49 -4.99 -12.23
N ASN A 184 1.36 -5.47 -11.70
CA ASN A 184 0.99 -6.87 -11.77
C ASN A 184 0.56 -7.32 -13.19
N TRP A 185 -0.19 -6.48 -13.89
CA TRP A 185 -0.83 -6.83 -15.17
C TRP A 185 -0.30 -6.03 -16.36
N GLY A 186 0.60 -5.09 -16.13
CA GLY A 186 1.18 -4.26 -17.19
C GLY A 186 0.29 -3.10 -17.63
N PRO A 187 0.71 -2.36 -18.68
CA PRO A 187 0.04 -1.13 -19.12
C PRO A 187 -1.39 -1.37 -19.63
N ASP A 188 -1.67 -2.56 -20.16
CA ASP A 188 -2.96 -2.91 -20.79
C ASP A 188 -4.07 -3.22 -19.79
N VAL A 189 -3.77 -3.24 -18.49
CA VAL A 189 -4.78 -3.45 -17.46
C VAL A 189 -5.85 -2.36 -17.53
N ARG A 190 -7.11 -2.79 -17.50
CA ARG A 190 -8.26 -1.88 -17.59
C ARG A 190 -8.43 -1.13 -16.28
N ILE A 191 -7.96 0.10 -16.25
CA ILE A 191 -8.16 1.06 -15.16
C ILE A 191 -8.96 2.23 -15.72
N ASN A 192 -9.80 2.84 -14.89
CA ASN A 192 -10.51 4.05 -15.27
C ASN A 192 -9.50 5.14 -15.75
N PRO A 193 -9.71 5.79 -16.91
CA PRO A 193 -8.78 6.78 -17.41
C PRO A 193 -8.45 7.90 -16.42
N LEU A 194 -9.42 8.38 -15.64
CA LEU A 194 -9.20 9.45 -14.67
C LEU A 194 -8.22 9.04 -13.56
N TRP A 195 -8.33 7.79 -13.09
CA TRP A 195 -7.43 7.23 -12.08
C TRP A 195 -6.01 7.04 -12.61
N ARG A 196 -5.90 6.58 -13.87
CA ARG A 196 -4.60 6.44 -14.54
C ARG A 196 -3.93 7.80 -14.76
N GLU A 197 -4.68 8.78 -15.26
CA GLU A 197 -4.17 10.14 -15.45
C GLU A 197 -3.70 10.77 -14.14
N LEU A 198 -4.44 10.59 -13.04
CA LEU A 198 -4.02 11.06 -11.73
C LEU A 198 -2.72 10.37 -11.28
N HIS A 199 -2.63 9.05 -11.48
CA HIS A 199 -1.42 8.30 -11.16
C HIS A 199 -0.19 8.81 -11.90
N ASP A 200 -0.32 8.98 -13.21
CA ASP A 200 0.76 9.46 -14.05
C ASP A 200 1.13 10.90 -13.68
N ALA A 201 0.13 11.75 -13.40
CA ALA A 201 0.36 13.13 -13.00
C ALA A 201 1.15 13.26 -11.69
N ILE A 202 0.89 12.39 -10.71
CA ILE A 202 1.63 12.31 -9.43
C ILE A 202 3.05 11.81 -9.67
N ASN A 203 3.23 10.77 -10.49
CA ASN A 203 4.56 10.22 -10.76
C ASN A 203 5.46 11.21 -11.49
N GLU A 204 4.92 11.93 -12.47
CA GLU A 204 5.62 13.00 -13.19
C GLU A 204 6.06 14.11 -12.24
N GLU A 205 5.15 14.56 -11.36
CA GLU A 205 5.46 15.63 -10.41
C GLU A 205 6.49 15.20 -9.37
N TYR A 206 6.34 13.99 -8.84
CA TYR A 206 7.31 13.40 -7.93
C TYR A 206 8.72 13.33 -8.54
N ALA A 207 8.82 12.94 -9.82
CA ALA A 207 10.09 12.90 -10.52
C ALA A 207 10.71 14.30 -10.70
N ALA A 208 9.88 15.31 -11.00
CA ALA A 208 10.32 16.70 -11.11
C ALA A 208 10.86 17.23 -9.77
N LEU A 209 10.15 17.00 -8.67
CA LEU A 209 10.54 17.42 -7.31
C LEU A 209 11.86 16.79 -6.84
N ARG A 210 12.22 15.60 -7.32
CA ARG A 210 13.51 14.95 -7.00
C ARG A 210 14.68 15.40 -7.87
N SER A 211 14.41 16.09 -8.97
CA SER A 211 15.42 16.53 -9.93
C SER A 211 15.77 18.02 -9.78
N ALA A 212 15.01 18.75 -8.98
CA ALA A 212 15.22 20.15 -8.62
C ALA A 212 16.21 20.27 -7.45
#